data_AF-A0A401U086-F1
#
_entry.id   AF-A0A401U086-F1
#
_cell.length_a   1.000
_cell.length_b   1.000
_cell.length_c   1.000
_cell.angle_alpha   90.00
_cell.angle_beta   90.00
_cell.angle_gamma   90.00
#
_symmetry.space_group_name_H-M   'P 1'
#
loop_
_entity.id
_entity.type
_entity.pdbx_description
1 polymer ?
#
loop_
_entity_poly.entity_id
_entity_poly.type
_entity_poly.pdbx_seq_one_letter_code
_entity_poly.pdbx_strand_id
1 'polypeptide(L)'
;VAALGIDGAKAHSYGKAAAVGENGELEHAAAILHPKMGAPVRKVLSKGAALIPSSKKRSGPGTTLDIPLGHKDAAFVRSHFDGMEVQINDAPRANEIMVAVAVTDSGRPLPRVGGLTVGEVKGEDGLR
;
A
#
# COMPACT_ATOMS: atom_id res chain seq x y z
N VAL A 1 6.23 -2.25 -10.37
CA VAL A 1 5.71 -1.64 -11.63
C VAL A 1 5.96 -2.49 -12.86
N ALA A 2 7.09 -3.19 -13.00
CA ALA A 2 7.33 -4.09 -14.14
C ALA A 2 6.20 -5.10 -14.38
N ALA A 3 5.63 -5.68 -13.31
CA ALA A 3 4.48 -6.59 -13.40
C ALA A 3 3.20 -5.93 -13.99
N LEU A 4 3.04 -4.62 -13.84
CA LEU A 4 1.94 -3.86 -14.46
C LEU A 4 2.27 -3.40 -15.88
N GLY A 5 3.52 -3.54 -16.34
CA GLY A 5 3.95 -3.05 -17.65
C GLY A 5 3.91 -1.52 -17.80
N ILE A 6 3.99 -0.78 -16.69
CA ILE A 6 3.92 0.69 -16.68
C ILE A 6 5.20 1.34 -16.16
N ASP A 7 5.42 2.59 -16.57
CA ASP A 7 6.37 3.49 -15.91
C ASP A 7 5.91 3.83 -14.49
N GLY A 8 6.86 4.07 -13.58
CA GLY A 8 6.56 4.40 -12.18
C GLY A 8 5.61 5.57 -12.00
N ALA A 9 5.76 6.60 -12.85
CA ALA A 9 4.91 7.79 -12.83
C ALA A 9 3.43 7.52 -13.16
N LYS A 10 3.13 6.42 -13.86
CA LYS A 10 1.76 6.03 -14.25
C LYS A 10 1.02 5.23 -13.18
N ALA A 11 1.67 4.90 -12.06
CA ALA A 11 0.97 4.29 -10.94
C ALA A 11 -0.05 5.27 -10.36
N HIS A 12 -1.23 4.78 -9.98
CA HIS A 12 -2.29 5.59 -9.38
C HIS A 12 -2.29 5.46 -7.86
N SER A 13 -2.37 4.23 -7.34
CA SER A 13 -2.39 3.97 -5.90
C SER A 13 -1.20 3.15 -5.44
N TYR A 14 -0.93 3.24 -4.15
CA TYR A 14 -0.06 2.33 -3.45
C TYR A 14 -0.62 1.92 -2.09
N GLY A 15 -0.04 0.85 -1.56
CA GLY A 15 -0.34 0.32 -0.24
C GLY A 15 0.80 -0.57 0.22
N LYS A 16 0.91 -0.74 1.54
CA LYS A 16 1.88 -1.68 2.13
C LYS A 16 1.29 -2.37 3.35
N ALA A 17 1.70 -3.59 3.62
CA ALA A 17 1.26 -4.32 4.80
C ALA A 17 2.37 -5.24 5.30
N ALA A 18 2.31 -5.61 6.58
CA ALA A 18 3.19 -6.62 7.15
C ALA A 18 2.46 -7.54 8.13
N ALA A 19 2.76 -8.83 8.06
CA ALA A 19 2.33 -9.83 9.02
C ALA A 19 3.56 -10.43 9.71
N VAL A 20 3.62 -10.35 11.03
CA VAL A 20 4.71 -10.90 11.84
C VAL A 20 4.28 -12.26 12.38
N GLY A 21 5.19 -13.23 12.32
CA GLY A 21 5.01 -14.55 12.89
C GLY A 21 4.75 -14.52 14.40
N GLU A 22 4.23 -15.63 14.91
CA GLU A 22 3.81 -15.76 16.31
C GLU A 22 4.91 -15.48 17.33
N ASN A 23 6.19 -15.69 17.03
CA ASN A 23 7.28 -15.39 17.98
C ASN A 23 7.82 -13.95 17.87
N GLY A 24 7.23 -13.10 17.03
CA GLY A 24 7.58 -11.68 16.95
C GLY A 24 6.53 -10.75 17.58
N GLU A 25 6.72 -9.45 17.39
CA GLU A 25 5.88 -8.38 17.93
C GLU A 25 5.33 -7.47 16.83
N LEU A 26 4.24 -6.74 17.11
CA LEU A 26 3.66 -5.79 16.15
C LEU A 26 4.65 -4.66 15.78
N GLU A 27 5.57 -4.35 16.69
CA GLU A 27 6.61 -3.35 16.53
C GLU A 27 7.66 -3.79 15.51
N HIS A 28 7.86 -5.09 15.28
CA HIS A 28 8.69 -5.58 14.18
C HIS A 28 8.09 -5.22 12.82
N ALA A 29 6.78 -5.40 12.65
CA ALA A 29 6.06 -4.93 11.46
C ALA A 29 6.09 -3.41 11.35
N ALA A 30 5.94 -2.70 12.46
CA ALA A 30 6.05 -1.24 12.45
C ALA A 30 7.43 -0.81 11.95
N ALA A 31 8.51 -1.35 12.50
CA ALA A 31 9.88 -0.96 12.16
C ALA A 31 10.18 -1.13 10.66
N ILE A 32 9.72 -2.23 10.05
CA ILE A 32 9.92 -2.46 8.62
C ILE A 32 9.04 -1.55 7.75
N LEU A 33 7.78 -1.30 8.15
CA LEU A 33 6.84 -0.49 7.37
C LEU A 33 7.16 1.01 7.38
N HIS A 34 7.90 1.54 8.37
CA HIS A 34 8.24 2.97 8.44
C HIS A 34 9.41 3.33 7.47
N PRO A 35 10.23 4.40 7.64
CA PRO A 35 10.88 5.10 6.51
C PRO A 35 11.72 4.22 5.58
N LYS A 36 12.24 3.09 6.06
CA LYS A 36 13.00 2.10 5.26
C LYS A 36 12.21 1.52 4.09
N MET A 37 10.88 1.41 4.17
CA MET A 37 10.05 0.91 3.06
C MET A 37 9.35 2.05 2.29
N GLY A 38 8.99 3.14 2.97
CA GLY A 38 8.26 4.24 2.32
C GLY A 38 9.07 4.99 1.26
N ALA A 39 10.32 5.35 1.57
CA ALA A 39 11.15 6.15 0.68
C ALA A 39 11.54 5.42 -0.63
N PRO A 40 11.96 4.12 -0.61
CA PRO A 40 12.25 3.38 -1.83
C PRO A 40 11.04 3.25 -2.77
N VAL A 41 9.85 2.96 -2.22
CA VAL A 41 8.62 2.85 -3.02
C VAL A 41 8.31 4.17 -3.73
N ARG A 42 8.34 5.30 -3.00
CA ARG A 42 8.10 6.63 -3.59
C ARG A 42 9.13 6.98 -4.67
N LYS A 43 10.40 6.60 -4.48
CA LYS A 43 11.46 6.84 -5.47
C LYS A 43 11.17 6.08 -6.77
N VAL A 44 10.73 4.84 -6.70
CA VAL A 44 10.39 4.01 -7.88
C VAL A 44 9.19 4.58 -8.64
N LEU A 45 8.25 5.23 -7.95
CA LEU A 45 7.02 5.77 -8.54
C LEU A 45 7.13 7.23 -9.02
N SER A 46 8.35 7.78 -9.05
CA SER A 46 8.71 9.12 -9.54
C SER A 46 8.09 10.32 -8.79
N LYS A 47 7.02 10.12 -8.04
CA LYS A 47 6.41 11.05 -7.08
C LYS A 47 5.36 10.26 -6.27
N GLY A 48 4.95 10.82 -5.14
CA GLY A 48 3.80 10.35 -4.38
C GLY A 48 3.80 11.14 -3.08
N ALA A 49 3.08 12.25 -3.05
CA ALA A 49 3.06 13.16 -1.90
C ALA A 49 2.29 12.54 -0.72
N ALA A 50 1.21 11.80 -1.00
CA ALA A 50 0.32 11.22 0.01
C ALA A 50 1.02 10.20 0.92
N LEU A 51 0.59 10.05 2.17
CA LEU A 51 1.07 8.96 3.02
C LEU A 51 0.79 7.60 2.34
N ILE A 52 1.74 6.66 2.35
CA ILE A 52 1.45 5.29 1.91
C ILE A 52 0.62 4.62 3.00
N PRO A 53 -0.67 4.29 2.76
CA PRO A 53 -1.50 3.63 3.75
C PRO A 53 -0.94 2.26 4.10
N SER A 54 -1.11 1.85 5.35
CA SER A 54 -0.58 0.56 5.80
C SER A 54 -1.39 -0.11 6.90
N SER A 55 -1.39 -1.44 6.87
CA SER A 55 -1.90 -2.32 7.92
C SER A 55 -0.76 -3.18 8.48
N LYS A 56 -0.94 -3.70 9.70
CA LYS A 56 -0.01 -4.67 10.30
C LYS A 56 -0.74 -5.63 11.22
N LYS A 57 -0.26 -6.88 11.26
CA LYS A 57 -0.85 -7.96 12.09
C LYS A 57 0.26 -8.87 12.65
N ARG A 58 -0.03 -9.53 13.77
CA ARG A 58 0.70 -10.73 14.26
C ARG A 58 -0.19 -11.94 14.02
N SER A 59 0.35 -13.01 13.43
CA SER A 59 -0.41 -14.15 12.92
C SER A 59 0.47 -15.35 12.62
N GLY A 60 -0.14 -16.51 12.38
CA GLY A 60 0.54 -17.71 11.87
C GLY A 60 0.48 -17.88 10.35
N PRO A 61 1.04 -18.98 9.83
CA PRO A 61 1.03 -19.34 8.41
C PRO A 61 -0.35 -19.34 7.78
N GLY A 62 -0.44 -18.87 6.53
CA GLY A 62 -1.67 -18.90 5.75
C GLY A 62 -2.66 -17.79 6.09
N THR A 63 -2.28 -16.82 6.93
CA THR A 63 -3.15 -15.67 7.21
C THR A 63 -3.38 -14.83 5.95
N THR A 64 -4.60 -14.33 5.78
CA THR A 64 -4.88 -13.28 4.79
C THR A 64 -4.42 -11.93 5.33
N LEU A 65 -3.72 -11.18 4.49
CA LEU A 65 -3.23 -9.83 4.79
C LEU A 65 -3.86 -8.82 3.83
N ASP A 66 -4.63 -7.88 4.39
CA ASP A 66 -5.23 -6.76 3.65
C ASP A 66 -4.24 -5.62 3.45
N ILE A 67 -3.97 -5.26 2.20
CA ILE A 67 -3.16 -4.10 1.84
C ILE A 67 -4.11 -2.94 1.51
N PRO A 68 -4.22 -1.90 2.36
CA PRO A 68 -5.03 -0.73 2.04
C PRO A 68 -4.39 0.04 0.89
N LEU A 69 -5.19 0.53 -0.05
CA LEU A 69 -4.77 1.30 -1.21
C LEU A 69 -5.29 2.75 -1.12
N GLY A 70 -4.44 3.69 -1.53
CA GLY A 70 -4.82 5.10 -1.67
C GLY A 70 -4.02 5.79 -2.78
N HIS A 71 -4.60 6.83 -3.38
CA HIS A 71 -3.97 7.56 -4.48
C HIS A 71 -2.63 8.16 -4.04
N LYS A 72 -1.60 7.96 -4.85
CA LYS A 72 -0.21 8.27 -4.48
C LYS A 72 0.03 9.77 -4.27
N ASP A 73 -0.66 10.62 -5.04
CA ASP A 73 -0.41 12.05 -5.01
C ASP A 73 -1.32 12.83 -4.06
N ALA A 74 -2.49 12.28 -3.68
CA ALA A 74 -3.45 12.97 -2.82
C ALA A 74 -4.36 11.98 -2.06
N ALA A 75 -4.29 12.01 -0.73
CA ALA A 75 -5.00 11.06 0.12
C ALA A 75 -6.53 11.16 0.03
N PHE A 76 -7.11 12.25 -0.45
CA PHE A 76 -8.57 12.43 -0.51
C PHE A 76 -9.22 12.05 -1.85
N VAL A 77 -8.46 11.54 -2.82
CA VAL A 77 -9.02 11.05 -4.10
C VAL A 77 -9.88 9.82 -3.85
N ARG A 78 -11.19 10.02 -3.71
CA ARG A 78 -12.12 9.01 -3.15
C ARG A 78 -12.36 7.83 -4.08
N SER A 79 -12.11 7.98 -5.38
CA SER A 79 -12.17 6.88 -6.35
C SER A 79 -11.08 5.81 -6.13
N HIS A 80 -10.06 6.11 -5.32
CA HIS A 80 -8.87 5.26 -5.16
C HIS A 80 -8.73 4.63 -3.76
N PHE A 81 -9.71 4.82 -2.87
CA PHE A 81 -9.82 4.00 -1.66
C PHE A 81 -10.21 2.58 -2.05
N ASP A 82 -9.34 1.62 -1.78
CA ASP A 82 -9.54 0.21 -2.10
C ASP A 82 -8.67 -0.69 -1.20
N GLY A 83 -8.70 -2.00 -1.43
CA GLY A 83 -7.84 -2.97 -0.78
C GLY A 83 -7.36 -4.08 -1.72
N MET A 84 -6.25 -4.71 -1.37
CA MET A 84 -5.75 -5.92 -2.04
C MET A 84 -5.43 -6.97 -0.98
N GLU A 85 -6.06 -8.13 -1.07
CA GLU A 85 -5.75 -9.27 -0.21
C GLU A 85 -4.56 -10.06 -0.78
N VAL A 86 -3.66 -10.48 0.10
CA VAL A 86 -2.59 -11.44 -0.23
C VAL A 86 -2.48 -12.51 0.84
N GLN A 87 -2.04 -13.69 0.44
CA GLN A 87 -1.83 -14.83 1.32
C GLN A 87 -0.66 -15.66 0.79
N ILE A 88 0.15 -16.20 1.69
CA ILE A 88 1.12 -17.25 1.39
C ILE A 88 0.79 -18.42 2.31
N ASN A 89 0.53 -19.59 1.74
CA ASN A 89 -0.04 -20.73 2.47
C ASN A 89 0.80 -21.19 3.67
N ASP A 90 2.13 -21.04 3.61
CA ASP A 90 3.06 -21.48 4.66
C ASP A 90 3.79 -20.34 5.39
N ALA A 91 3.37 -19.08 5.17
CA ALA A 91 4.00 -17.89 5.78
C ALA A 91 2.97 -16.91 6.39
N PRO A 92 3.37 -16.05 7.34
CA PRO A 92 4.67 -16.06 8.03
C PRO A 92 4.77 -17.23 9.02
N ARG A 93 5.89 -17.96 9.02
CA ARG A 93 6.22 -18.89 10.12
C ARG A 93 6.51 -18.10 11.38
N ALA A 94 6.56 -18.79 12.52
CA ALA A 94 6.65 -18.15 13.84
C ALA A 94 7.78 -17.11 13.97
N ASN A 95 8.94 -17.34 13.33
CA ASN A 95 10.11 -16.46 13.39
C ASN A 95 10.30 -15.59 12.12
N GLU A 96 9.25 -15.41 11.32
CA GLU A 96 9.32 -14.69 10.03
C GLU A 96 8.46 -13.42 10.02
N ILE A 97 8.67 -12.59 9.00
CA ILE A 97 7.80 -11.45 8.70
C ILE A 97 7.45 -11.51 7.20
N MET A 98 6.16 -11.57 6.90
CA MET A 98 5.65 -11.36 5.54
C MET A 98 5.45 -9.87 5.31
N VAL A 99 6.01 -9.35 4.23
CA VAL A 99 5.87 -7.94 3.82
C VAL A 99 5.28 -7.87 2.42
N ALA A 100 4.28 -7.03 2.23
CA ALA A 100 3.62 -6.86 0.94
C ALA A 100 3.51 -5.38 0.56
N VAL A 101 3.64 -5.11 -0.75
CA VAL A 101 3.41 -3.79 -1.36
C VAL A 101 2.47 -4.00 -2.53
N ALA A 102 1.42 -3.18 -2.61
CA ALA A 102 0.50 -3.16 -3.74
C ALA A 102 0.62 -1.83 -4.48
N VAL A 103 0.46 -1.89 -5.80
CA VAL A 103 0.44 -0.74 -6.70
C VAL A 103 -0.68 -0.96 -7.72
N THR A 104 -1.42 0.08 -8.04
CA THR A 104 -2.45 0.05 -9.10
C THR A 104 -2.10 1.04 -10.21
N ASP A 105 -2.63 0.81 -11.40
CA ASP A 105 -2.60 1.73 -12.55
C ASP A 105 -3.91 2.51 -12.73
N SER A 106 -4.90 2.27 -11.86
CA SER A 106 -6.21 2.92 -11.88
C SER A 106 -6.87 2.93 -10.49
N GLY A 107 -8.04 3.56 -10.41
CA GLY A 107 -8.93 3.53 -9.24
C GLY A 107 -9.92 2.36 -9.30
N ARG A 108 -10.93 2.37 -8.42
CA ARG A 108 -11.98 1.35 -8.42
C ARG A 108 -12.69 1.29 -9.79
N PRO A 109 -13.14 0.12 -10.26
CA PRO A 109 -13.77 -0.03 -11.58
C PRO A 109 -15.05 0.80 -11.80
N LEU A 110 -15.83 1.05 -10.74
CA LEU A 110 -17.10 1.80 -10.83
C LEU A 110 -17.24 2.80 -9.67
N PRO A 111 -16.41 3.86 -9.61
CA PRO A 111 -16.41 4.82 -8.51
C PRO A 111 -17.60 5.78 -8.66
N ARG A 112 -18.46 5.86 -7.63
CA ARG A 112 -19.75 6.58 -7.70
C ARG A 112 -20.17 7.26 -6.39
N VAL A 113 -19.19 7.67 -5.59
CA VAL A 113 -19.41 8.22 -4.24
C VAL A 113 -18.88 9.66 -4.09
N GLY A 114 -18.64 10.37 -5.19
CA GLY A 114 -18.14 11.76 -5.21
C GLY A 114 -16.74 11.93 -4.60
N GLY A 115 -16.45 13.13 -4.11
CA GLY A 115 -15.15 13.49 -3.51
C GLY A 115 -14.16 14.08 -4.50
N LEU A 116 -12.92 14.32 -4.04
CA LEU A 116 -11.83 14.82 -4.88
C LEU A 116 -11.56 13.83 -6.03
N THR A 117 -11.44 14.34 -7.24
CA THR A 117 -11.12 13.57 -8.45
C THR A 117 -9.64 13.68 -8.79
N VAL A 118 -9.13 12.77 -9.63
CA VAL A 118 -7.72 12.77 -10.06
C VAL A 118 -7.35 14.09 -10.77
N GLY A 119 -8.26 14.64 -11.58
CA GLY A 119 -8.04 15.89 -12.31
C GLY A 119 -8.00 17.14 -11.43
N GLU A 120 -8.47 17.06 -10.18
CA GLU A 120 -8.45 18.16 -9.23
C GLU A 120 -7.21 18.14 -8.32
N VAL A 121 -6.33 17.15 -8.51
CA VAL A 121 -5.17 16.94 -7.63
C VAL A 121 -4.13 18.04 -7.80
N LYS A 122 -3.70 18.65 -6.70
CA LYS A 122 -2.54 19.55 -6.67
C LYS A 122 -1.24 18.79 -6.36
N GLY A 123 -1.31 17.87 -5.39
CA GLY A 123 -0.20 16.99 -5.05
C GLY A 123 0.98 17.70 -4.38
N GLU A 124 0.68 18.72 -3.57
CA GLU A 124 1.65 19.53 -2.81
C GLU A 124 1.78 19.02 -1.37
N ASP A 125 0.66 18.83 -0.67
CA ASP A 125 0.59 18.40 0.74
C ASP A 125 0.36 16.89 0.90
N GLY A 126 0.10 16.19 -0.20
CA GLY A 126 -0.25 14.77 -0.20
C GLY A 126 -1.68 14.48 0.25
N LEU A 127 -2.52 15.49 0.46
CA LEU A 127 -3.91 15.36 0.85
C LEU A 127 -4.83 15.69 -0.33
N ARG A 128 -4.54 16.76 -1.07
CA ARG A 128 -5.35 17.26 -2.19
C ARG A 128 -4.56 17.48 -3.46
#